data_AF-A0A972V655-F1
#
_entry.id   AF-A0A972V655-F1
#
_cell.length_a   1.000
_cell.length_b   1.000
_cell.length_c   1.000
_cell.angle_alpha   90.00
_cell.angle_beta   90.00
_cell.angle_gamma   90.00
#
_symmetry.space_group_name_H-M   'P 1'
#
loop_
_entity.id
_entity.type
_entity.pdbx_description
1 polymer ?
#
loop_
_entity_poly.entity_id
_entity_poly.type
_entity_poly.pdbx_seq_one_letter_code
_entity_poly.pdbx_strand_id
1 'polypeptide(L)'
;MPEVNRTAKFQIGQVVKHRFFPFRGVIFDVDPTFSNSEEWWLSIPEEVRPRKDQPYYHLLAENEENSYVAYVSEQNLLVDDTGEPVRHPQVGELFGDLEDGCYQRREIISH
;
A
#
# COMPACT_ATOMS: atom_id res chain seq x y z
N MET A 1 2.12 -28.45 -8.74
CA MET A 1 2.67 -27.11 -8.49
C MET A 1 1.99 -26.59 -7.24
N PRO A 2 2.67 -26.31 -6.12
CA PRO A 2 1.98 -25.69 -5.00
C PRO A 2 1.69 -24.25 -5.41
N GLU A 3 0.40 -23.91 -5.54
CA GLU A 3 -0.05 -22.52 -5.53
C GLU A 3 0.53 -21.89 -4.27
N VAL A 4 1.48 -20.98 -4.42
CA VAL A 4 1.99 -20.23 -3.29
C VAL A 4 0.83 -19.35 -2.84
N ASN A 5 0.07 -19.84 -1.87
CA ASN A 5 -0.92 -19.06 -1.12
C ASN A 5 -0.15 -17.99 -0.33
N ARG A 6 0.34 -16.96 -1.03
CA ARG A 6 0.79 -15.71 -0.42
C ARG A 6 -0.49 -14.98 -0.05
N THR A 7 -1.10 -15.37 1.06
CA THR A 7 -2.25 -14.67 1.60
C THR A 7 -1.79 -13.26 1.94
N ALA A 8 -2.12 -12.30 1.07
CA ALA A 8 -1.89 -10.89 1.31
C ALA A 8 -2.54 -10.52 2.65
N LYS A 9 -1.74 -10.02 3.61
CA LYS A 9 -2.28 -9.59 4.91
C LYS A 9 -3.19 -8.39 4.79
N PHE A 10 -3.03 -7.62 3.73
CA PHE A 10 -3.78 -6.41 3.48
C PHE A 10 -4.53 -6.52 2.15
N GLN A 11 -5.70 -5.90 2.10
CA GLN A 11 -6.55 -5.87 0.91
C GLN A 11 -6.51 -4.50 0.22
N ILE A 12 -6.82 -4.47 -1.07
CA ILE A 12 -7.01 -3.23 -1.82
C ILE A 12 -8.17 -2.45 -1.19
N GLY A 13 -7.98 -1.15 -0.97
CA GLY A 13 -8.88 -0.28 -0.24
C GLY A 13 -8.54 -0.15 1.24
N GLN A 14 -7.73 -1.04 1.82
CA GLN A 14 -7.42 -0.96 3.24
C GLN A 14 -6.47 0.21 3.55
N VAL A 15 -6.80 0.96 4.59
CA VAL A 15 -5.93 2.02 5.11
C VAL A 15 -4.84 1.39 5.97
N VAL A 16 -3.60 1.72 5.63
CA VAL A 16 -2.40 1.24 6.30
C VAL A 16 -1.49 2.42 6.65
N LYS A 17 -0.59 2.17 7.58
CA LYS A 17 0.46 3.12 7.96
C LYS A 17 1.81 2.45 7.95
N HIS A 18 2.84 3.25 7.75
CA HIS A 18 4.20 2.74 7.81
C HIS A 18 4.65 2.58 9.26
N ARG A 19 5.36 1.49 9.54
CA ARG A 19 5.87 1.22 10.90
C ARG A 19 6.94 2.23 11.35
N PHE A 20 7.78 2.68 10.42
CA PHE A 20 8.95 3.53 10.72
C PHE A 20 8.76 5.00 10.37
N PHE A 21 7.85 5.31 9.45
CA PHE A 21 7.68 6.65 8.91
C PHE A 21 6.28 7.13 9.25
N PRO A 22 6.10 8.41 9.62
CA PRO A 22 4.81 8.97 10.00
C PRO A 22 3.98 9.32 8.76
N PHE A 23 3.69 8.33 7.91
CA PHE A 23 2.77 8.48 6.79
C PHE A 23 1.71 7.39 6.80
N ARG A 24 0.56 7.74 6.24
CA ARG A 24 -0.60 6.87 6.09
C ARG A 24 -0.96 6.77 4.63
N GLY A 25 -1.60 5.69 4.23
CA GLY A 25 -2.08 5.57 2.87
C GLY A 25 -3.01 4.40 2.67
N VAL A 26 -3.65 4.37 1.51
CA VAL A 26 -4.56 3.30 1.12
C VAL A 26 -3.94 2.45 0.04
N ILE A 27 -4.06 1.13 0.20
CA ILE A 27 -3.56 0.16 -0.79
C ILE A 27 -4.45 0.22 -2.02
N PHE A 28 -3.88 0.48 -3.19
CA PHE A 28 -4.62 0.44 -4.45
C PHE A 28 -4.18 -0.67 -5.38
N ASP A 29 -2.99 -1.22 -5.17
CA ASP A 29 -2.47 -2.33 -5.94
C ASP A 29 -1.52 -3.20 -5.12
N VAL A 30 -1.34 -4.45 -5.54
CA VAL A 30 -0.47 -5.43 -4.87
C VAL A 30 0.28 -6.28 -5.89
N ASP A 31 1.60 -6.29 -5.78
CA ASP A 31 2.45 -7.19 -6.54
C ASP A 31 2.74 -8.47 -5.74
N PRO A 32 2.62 -9.66 -6.34
CA PRO A 32 2.95 -10.91 -5.67
C PRO A 32 4.46 -11.11 -5.43
N THR A 33 5.31 -10.34 -6.11
CA THR A 33 6.77 -10.36 -6.03
C THR A 33 7.34 -8.96 -6.24
N PHE A 34 8.55 -8.71 -5.75
CA PHE A 34 9.25 -7.45 -6.02
C PHE A 34 9.33 -7.16 -7.52
N SER A 35 8.68 -6.07 -7.96
CA SER A 35 8.61 -5.69 -9.38
C SER A 35 9.40 -4.42 -9.72
N ASN A 36 10.13 -3.85 -8.75
CA ASN A 36 10.90 -2.62 -8.94
C ASN A 36 12.36 -2.91 -9.30
N SER A 37 13.14 -1.88 -9.63
CA SER A 37 14.55 -2.03 -10.03
C SER A 37 15.45 -2.47 -8.88
N GLU A 38 16.50 -3.24 -9.20
CA GLU A 38 17.50 -3.63 -8.21
C GLU A 38 18.20 -2.43 -7.57
N GLU A 39 18.38 -1.33 -8.30
CA GLU A 39 18.93 -0.08 -7.78
C GLU A 39 18.09 0.52 -6.66
N TRP A 40 16.76 0.49 -6.79
CA TRP A 40 15.85 0.93 -5.73
C TRP A 40 15.99 0.01 -4.50
N TRP A 41 16.04 -1.30 -4.73
CA TRP A 41 16.24 -2.29 -3.66
C TRP A 41 17.57 -2.12 -2.92
N LEU A 42 18.64 -1.80 -3.67
CA LEU A 42 19.96 -1.51 -3.11
C LEU A 42 20.02 -0.16 -2.39
N SER A 43 19.20 0.81 -2.80
CA SER A 43 19.06 2.11 -2.15
C SER A 43 18.36 2.03 -0.80
N ILE A 44 17.64 0.93 -0.53
CA ILE A 44 17.02 0.71 0.79
C ILE A 44 18.10 0.30 1.79
N PRO A 45 18.14 0.94 2.99
CA PRO A 45 19.06 0.56 4.06
C PRO A 45 18.92 -0.92 4.42
N GLU A 46 20.03 -1.61 4.68
CA GLU A 46 20.03 -3.06 4.92
C GLU A 46 19.12 -3.48 6.07
N GLU A 47 18.97 -2.63 7.09
CA GLU A 47 18.13 -2.86 8.28
C GLU A 47 16.64 -2.93 7.98
N VAL A 48 16.19 -2.25 6.92
CA VAL A 48 14.78 -2.23 6.49
C VAL A 48 14.60 -2.82 5.09
N ARG A 49 15.66 -3.43 4.54
CA ARG A 49 15.68 -3.99 3.19
C ARG A 49 14.68 -5.14 3.09
N PRO A 50 13.65 -4.99 2.26
CA PRO A 50 12.62 -6.00 2.16
C PRO A 50 13.10 -7.23 1.38
N ARG A 51 12.57 -8.40 1.75
CA ARG A 51 12.82 -9.65 0.99
C ARG A 51 12.12 -9.54 -0.37
N LYS A 52 12.74 -10.08 -1.43
CA LYS A 52 12.13 -10.09 -2.77
C LYS A 52 10.98 -11.12 -2.90
N ASP A 53 10.99 -12.16 -2.06
CA ASP A 53 9.99 -13.25 -2.04
C ASP A 53 8.81 -12.96 -1.09
N GLN A 54 8.23 -11.76 -1.19
CA GLN A 54 7.03 -11.36 -0.44
C GLN A 54 6.18 -10.41 -1.27
N PRO A 55 4.88 -10.25 -0.97
CA PRO A 55 4.05 -9.28 -1.66
C PRO A 55 4.47 -7.84 -1.33
N TYR A 56 4.44 -7.00 -2.36
CA TYR A 56 4.66 -5.56 -2.26
C TYR A 56 3.36 -4.85 -2.54
N TYR A 57 3.12 -3.77 -1.82
CA TYR A 57 1.89 -3.01 -1.91
C TYR A 57 2.21 -1.63 -2.44
N HIS A 58 1.39 -1.21 -3.40
CA HIS A 58 1.31 0.17 -3.82
C HIS A 58 0.21 0.84 -3.01
N LEU A 59 0.59 1.88 -2.29
CA LEU A 59 -0.36 2.70 -1.57
C LEU A 59 -0.25 4.16 -1.98
N LEU A 60 -1.39 4.83 -1.93
CA LEU A 60 -1.49 6.28 -2.04
C LEU A 60 -1.20 6.84 -0.65
N ALA A 61 0.05 7.23 -0.43
CA ALA A 61 0.55 7.76 0.82
C ALA A 61 0.34 9.28 0.91
N GLU A 62 0.06 9.76 2.10
CA GLU A 62 0.08 11.18 2.41
C GLU A 62 0.95 11.47 3.62
N ASN A 63 1.55 12.65 3.62
CA ASN A 63 2.14 13.27 4.78
C ASN A 63 1.48 14.63 5.04
N GLU A 64 1.97 15.38 6.03
CA GLU A 64 1.41 16.69 6.40
C GLU A 64 1.45 17.74 5.29
N GLU A 65 2.32 17.56 4.27
CA GLU A 65 2.59 18.59 3.26
C GLU A 65 2.16 18.17 1.84
N ASN A 66 2.19 16.88 1.51
CA ASN A 66 2.08 16.34 0.16
C ASN A 66 1.47 14.93 0.14
N SER A 67 0.95 14.55 -1.03
CA SER A 67 0.45 13.21 -1.33
C SER A 67 1.28 12.58 -2.44
N TYR A 68 1.63 11.30 -2.30
CA TYR A 68 2.51 10.58 -3.23
C TYR A 68 2.22 9.07 -3.24
N VAL A 69 2.62 8.38 -4.29
CA VAL A 69 2.56 6.91 -4.34
C VAL A 69 3.76 6.32 -3.61
N ALA A 70 3.51 5.46 -2.62
CA ALA A 70 4.55 4.72 -1.92
C ALA A 70 4.52 3.24 -2.32
N TYR A 71 5.71 2.69 -2.56
CA TYR A 71 5.92 1.28 -2.80
C TYR A 71 6.62 0.66 -1.60
N VAL A 72 5.94 -0.22 -0.88
CA VAL A 72 6.46 -0.79 0.36
C VAL A 72 6.11 -2.26 0.50
N SER A 73 6.95 -2.98 1.24
CA SER A 73 6.72 -4.38 1.54
C SER A 73 5.71 -4.60 2.67
N GLU A 74 5.02 -5.74 2.64
CA GLU A 74 4.08 -6.16 3.69
C GLU A 74 4.60 -5.99 5.12
N GLN A 75 5.85 -6.39 5.37
CA GLN A 75 6.46 -6.38 6.71
C GLN A 75 6.62 -4.98 7.31
N ASN A 76 6.66 -3.94 6.48
CA ASN A 76 6.84 -2.55 6.91
C ASN A 76 5.50 -1.83 7.07
N LEU A 77 4.40 -2.49 6.71
CA LEU A 77 3.04 -1.98 6.85
C LEU A 77 2.39 -2.45 8.15
N LEU A 78 1.56 -1.57 8.68
CA LEU A 78 0.67 -1.84 9.80
C LEU A 78 -0.76 -1.44 9.41
N VAL A 79 -1.74 -2.19 9.91
CA VAL A 79 -3.15 -1.81 9.78
C VAL A 79 -3.37 -0.49 10.51
N ASP A 80 -4.18 0.37 9.90
CA ASP A 80 -4.62 1.59 10.54
C ASP A 80 -6.10 1.51 10.93
N ASP A 81 -6.35 1.11 12.18
CA ASP A 81 -7.69 1.00 12.77
C ASP A 81 -8.29 2.36 13.20
N THR A 82 -7.73 3.49 12.77
CA THR A 82 -8.30 4.80 13.15
C THR A 82 -9.60 5.10 12.43
N GLY A 83 -9.82 4.48 11.26
CA GLY A 83 -10.98 4.75 10.40
C GLY A 83 -10.97 6.15 9.79
N GLU A 84 -9.85 6.89 9.89
CA GLU A 84 -9.77 8.22 9.29
C GLU A 84 -9.44 8.14 7.80
N PRO A 85 -10.04 9.02 6.98
CA PRO A 85 -9.79 9.05 5.55
C PRO A 85 -8.41 9.63 5.22
N VAL A 86 -7.81 9.09 4.15
CA VAL A 86 -6.59 9.57 3.53
C VAL A 86 -6.93 10.77 2.65
N ARG A 87 -6.24 11.91 2.81
CA ARG A 87 -6.51 13.16 2.05
C ARG A 87 -5.87 13.19 0.66
N HIS A 88 -5.35 12.07 0.18
CA HIS A 88 -4.72 11.97 -1.13
C HIS A 88 -5.79 12.15 -2.24
N PRO A 89 -5.63 13.10 -3.19
CA PRO A 89 -6.67 13.44 -4.16
C PRO A 89 -7.10 12.26 -5.04
N GLN A 90 -6.13 11.44 -5.49
CA GLN A 90 -6.40 10.22 -6.25
C GLN A 90 -7.22 9.18 -5.46
N VAL A 91 -7.27 9.24 -4.12
CA VAL A 91 -8.11 8.34 -3.34
C VAL A 91 -9.57 8.62 -3.61
N GLY A 92 -9.99 9.89 -3.66
CA GLY A 92 -11.37 10.24 -4.04
C GLY A 92 -11.72 9.94 -5.51
N GLU A 93 -10.71 9.73 -6.37
CA GLU A 93 -10.91 9.34 -7.77
C GLU A 93 -11.04 7.81 -7.92
N LEU A 94 -10.13 7.06 -7.27
CA LEU A 94 -10.02 5.60 -7.37
C LEU A 94 -10.95 4.87 -6.40
N PHE A 95 -11.27 5.49 -5.28
CA PHE A 95 -12.08 4.94 -4.22
C PHE A 95 -13.29 5.82 -3.90
N GLY A 96 -14.33 5.19 -3.39
CA GLY A 96 -15.53 5.85 -2.90
C GLY A 96 -15.50 6.02 -1.38
N ASP A 97 -16.58 5.58 -0.74
CA ASP A 97 -16.75 5.66 0.70
C ASP A 97 -15.74 4.78 1.46
N LEU A 98 -15.34 5.29 2.63
CA LEU A 98 -14.52 4.57 3.60
C LEU A 98 -15.45 3.88 4.60
N GLU A 99 -15.48 2.55 4.59
CA GLU A 99 -16.26 1.72 5.51
C GLU A 99 -15.31 0.84 6.34
N ASP A 100 -15.40 0.90 7.66
CA ASP A 100 -14.57 0.09 8.58
C ASP A 100 -13.04 0.16 8.31
N GLY A 101 -12.52 1.33 7.91
CA GLY A 101 -11.10 1.49 7.58
C GLY A 101 -10.70 0.87 6.22
N CYS A 102 -11.68 0.49 5.40
CA CYS A 102 -11.51 0.01 4.04
C CYS A 102 -12.30 0.86 3.04
N TYR A 103 -11.59 1.40 2.07
CA TYR A 103 -12.17 2.12 0.96
C TYR A 103 -12.81 1.18 -0.05
N GLN A 104 -14.05 1.47 -0.42
CA GLN A 104 -14.71 0.77 -1.52
C GLN A 104 -14.06 1.17 -2.85
N ARG A 105 -13.54 0.19 -3.60
CA ARG A 105 -12.98 0.44 -4.94
C ARG A 105 -14.08 1.01 -5.83
N ARG A 106 -13.82 2.15 -6.44
CA ARG A 106 -14.69 2.69 -7.47
C ARG A 106 -14.45 1.87 -8.73
N GLU A 107 -15.46 1.13 -9.20
CA GLU A 107 -15.39 0.51 -10.52
C GLU A 107 -15.37 1.62 -11.57
N ILE A 108 -14.18 2.06 -11.95
CA ILE A 108 -14.01 2.95 -13.10
C ILE A 108 -14.25 2.08 -14.32
N ILE A 109 -15.49 2.07 -14.81
CA ILE A 109 -15.84 1.49 -16.10
C ILE A 109 -15.01 2.24 -17.14
N SER A 110 -13.88 1.65 -17.54
CA SER A 110 -13.08 2.13 -18.66
C SER A 110 -13.92 1.91 -19.92
N HIS A 111 -14.35 2.99 -20.57
CA HIS A 111 -15.15 2.98 -21.79
C HIS A 111 -14.26 2.94 -23.04
#